data_AF-A0A956KM22-F1
#
_entry.id   AF-A0A956KM22-F1
#
_cell.length_a   1.000
_cell.length_b   1.000
_cell.length_c   1.000
_cell.angle_alpha   90.00
_cell.angle_beta   90.00
_cell.angle_gamma   90.00
#
_symmetry.space_group_name_H-M   'P 1'
#
loop_
_entity.id
_entity.type
_entity.pdbx_description
1 polymer ?
#
loop_
_entity_poly.entity_id
_entity_poly.type
_entity_poly.pdbx_seq_one_letter_code
_entity_poly.pdbx_strand_id
1 'polypeptide(L)'
;MLGHYERPAWALPPHFLLIGADLDDPAFDYFLDLRRPTGEDFEVVSYPRAPDYPKGETRAAKFYRLYATLQDMLFASAFAIDRVEAMKLNAHFTLAVDEPGTEERFADVLRQLGATSVPELTGHARAYDAGDFAVHSYRSLDDGRWRATLGCDDKRRMGHLCELFADHGLRQIRLP
;
A
#
# COMPACT_ATOMS: atom_id res chain seq x y z
N MET A 1 4.84 -37.59 23.59
CA MET A 1 3.94 -37.96 22.48
C MET A 1 3.55 -36.64 21.81
N LEU A 2 4.21 -36.29 20.70
CA LEU A 2 3.87 -35.08 19.95
C LEU A 2 2.60 -35.39 19.16
N GLY A 3 1.52 -34.65 19.43
CA GLY A 3 0.25 -34.86 18.72
C GLY A 3 0.44 -34.59 17.24
N HIS A 4 0.11 -35.57 16.40
CA HIS A 4 -0.06 -35.36 14.97
C HIS A 4 -1.29 -34.49 14.77
N TYR A 5 -1.09 -33.17 14.66
CA TYR A 5 -2.09 -32.31 14.06
C TYR A 5 -2.07 -32.60 12.56
N GLU A 6 -3.08 -33.31 12.08
CA GLU A 6 -3.33 -33.43 10.64
C GLU A 6 -3.58 -32.02 10.11
N ARG A 7 -2.68 -31.57 9.25
CA ARG A 7 -2.77 -30.24 8.67
C ARG A 7 -3.98 -30.23 7.73
N PRO A 8 -4.94 -29.30 7.91
CA PRO A 8 -6.04 -29.15 6.99
C PRO A 8 -5.51 -28.85 5.58
N ALA A 9 -6.19 -29.34 4.53
CA ALA A 9 -5.80 -29.12 3.13
C ALA A 9 -5.70 -27.64 2.73
N TRP A 10 -6.40 -26.76 3.44
CA TRP A 10 -6.35 -25.30 3.25
C TRP A 10 -5.17 -24.62 3.93
N ALA A 11 -4.52 -25.26 4.90
CA ALA A 11 -3.45 -24.63 5.62
C ALA A 11 -2.20 -24.61 4.72
N LEU A 12 -1.55 -23.43 4.67
CA LEU A 12 -0.15 -23.12 4.30
C LEU A 12 0.80 -24.29 3.97
N PRO A 13 2.00 -24.10 3.44
CA PRO A 13 3.15 -24.75 4.12
C PRO A 13 3.55 -24.01 5.43
N PRO A 14 4.33 -24.62 6.35
CA PRO A 14 4.56 -24.03 7.68
C PRO A 14 5.49 -22.80 7.63
N HIS A 15 6.15 -22.60 6.50
CA HIS A 15 6.98 -21.44 6.21
C HIS A 15 6.22 -20.25 5.64
N PHE A 16 4.88 -20.32 5.54
CA PHE A 16 4.05 -19.17 5.22
C PHE A 16 3.32 -18.67 6.47
N LEU A 17 3.53 -17.41 6.82
CA LEU A 17 2.85 -16.75 7.94
C LEU A 17 1.76 -15.82 7.42
N LEU A 18 0.50 -16.03 7.79
CA LEU A 18 -0.60 -15.12 7.43
C LEU A 18 -0.39 -13.77 8.11
N ILE A 19 -0.49 -12.70 7.33
CA ILE A 19 -0.31 -11.33 7.81
C ILE A 19 -1.50 -10.41 7.49
N GLY A 20 -2.37 -10.80 6.56
CA GLY A 20 -3.55 -10.01 6.22
C GLY A 20 -4.49 -10.72 5.24
N ALA A 21 -5.71 -10.19 5.12
CA ALA A 21 -6.70 -10.59 4.13
C ALA A 21 -7.40 -9.34 3.57
N ASP A 22 -7.67 -9.29 2.27
CA ASP A 22 -8.46 -8.20 1.69
C ASP A 22 -9.96 -8.47 1.95
N LEU A 23 -10.70 -7.43 2.35
CA LEU A 23 -12.14 -7.50 2.57
C LEU A 23 -12.93 -7.16 1.31
N ASP A 24 -12.35 -6.38 0.39
CA ASP A 24 -13.00 -5.91 -0.83
C ASP A 24 -12.70 -6.82 -2.04
N ASP A 25 -11.55 -7.53 -2.02
CA ASP A 25 -11.25 -8.64 -2.93
C ASP A 25 -11.09 -9.97 -2.16
N PRO A 26 -12.17 -10.76 -2.00
CA PRO A 26 -12.15 -11.99 -1.22
C PRO A 26 -11.35 -13.12 -1.90
N ALA A 27 -10.70 -12.87 -3.03
CA ALA A 27 -9.99 -13.88 -3.80
C ALA A 27 -8.66 -14.31 -3.16
N PHE A 28 -8.00 -13.45 -2.36
CA PHE A 28 -6.64 -13.71 -1.88
C PHE A 28 -6.41 -13.36 -0.40
N ASP A 29 -5.53 -14.15 0.24
CA ASP A 29 -4.94 -13.87 1.56
C ASP A 29 -3.43 -13.56 1.39
N TYR A 30 -2.85 -12.76 2.30
CA TYR A 30 -1.46 -12.30 2.26
C TYR A 30 -0.59 -13.00 3.29
N PHE A 31 0.58 -13.45 2.85
CA PHE A 31 1.51 -14.24 3.66
C PHE A 31 2.94 -13.73 3.52
N LEU A 32 3.77 -14.00 4.53
CA LEU A 32 5.23 -13.90 4.41
C LEU A 32 5.81 -15.26 3.99
N ASP A 33 6.68 -15.28 2.96
CA ASP A 33 7.47 -16.49 2.63
C ASP A 33 8.77 -16.52 3.45
N LEU A 34 8.76 -17.28 4.54
CA LEU A 34 9.89 -17.38 5.47
C LEU A 34 11.11 -18.12 4.88
N ARG A 35 11.00 -18.73 3.70
CA ARG A 35 12.12 -19.44 3.04
C ARG A 35 13.06 -18.51 2.30
N ARG A 36 12.58 -17.32 1.92
CA ARG A 36 13.28 -16.38 1.05
C ARG A 36 13.37 -15.02 1.74
N PRO A 37 14.17 -14.92 2.82
CA PRO A 37 14.49 -13.61 3.36
C PRO A 37 15.21 -12.78 2.29
N THR A 38 14.73 -11.58 2.05
CA THR A 38 15.32 -10.58 1.14
C THR A 38 16.20 -9.64 1.97
N GLY A 39 17.36 -10.15 2.40
CA GLY A 39 18.23 -9.43 3.35
C GLY A 39 17.67 -9.49 4.77
N GLU A 40 17.30 -8.33 5.32
CA GLU A 40 16.70 -8.19 6.66
C GLU A 40 15.15 -8.19 6.64
N ASP A 41 14.55 -8.40 5.46
CA ASP A 41 13.10 -8.32 5.25
C ASP A 41 12.53 -9.63 4.68
N PHE A 42 11.20 -9.70 4.53
CA PHE A 42 10.48 -10.83 3.95
C PHE A 42 9.57 -10.37 2.82
N GLU A 43 9.52 -11.16 1.75
CA GLU A 43 8.57 -10.94 0.66
C GLU A 43 7.13 -11.20 1.13
N VAL A 44 6.23 -10.31 0.76
CA VAL A 44 4.78 -10.48 0.92
C VAL A 44 4.25 -11.16 -0.33
N VAL A 45 3.66 -12.34 -0.16
CA VAL A 45 3.07 -13.14 -1.24
C VAL A 45 1.56 -13.27 -1.04
N SER A 46 0.84 -13.41 -2.15
CA SER A 46 -0.62 -13.61 -2.15
C SER A 46 -0.93 -15.04 -2.55
N TYR A 47 -1.84 -15.68 -1.82
CA TYR A 47 -2.38 -16.99 -2.17
C TYR A 47 -3.89 -16.92 -2.31
N PRO A 48 -4.48 -17.64 -3.28
CA PRO A 48 -5.93 -17.73 -3.38
C PRO A 48 -6.51 -18.21 -2.06
N ARG A 49 -7.57 -17.55 -1.60
CA ARG A 49 -8.27 -17.94 -0.38
C ARG A 49 -8.79 -19.37 -0.55
N ALA A 50 -8.44 -20.25 0.39
CA ALA A 50 -8.94 -21.61 0.34
C ALA A 50 -10.48 -21.61 0.48
N PRO A 51 -11.22 -22.42 -0.29
CA PRO A 51 -12.69 -22.42 -0.28
C PRO A 51 -13.30 -22.65 1.11
N ASP A 52 -12.61 -23.44 1.94
CA ASP A 52 -13.03 -23.84 3.28
C ASP A 52 -12.31 -23.06 4.40
N TYR A 53 -11.61 -21.98 4.05
CA TYR A 53 -10.95 -21.14 5.06
C TYR A 53 -12.02 -20.50 5.96
N PRO A 54 -11.89 -20.56 7.30
CA PRO A 54 -12.83 -19.90 8.19
C PRO A 54 -12.92 -18.43 7.79
N LYS A 55 -14.13 -17.93 7.53
CA LYS A 55 -14.37 -16.49 7.37
C LYS A 55 -14.15 -15.84 8.73
N GLY A 56 -12.90 -15.68 9.12
CA GLY A 56 -12.53 -15.01 10.36
C GLY A 56 -13.07 -13.59 10.33
N GLU A 57 -13.71 -13.19 11.41
CA GLU A 57 -14.19 -11.82 11.66
C GLU A 57 -13.03 -10.85 11.96
N THR A 58 -11.86 -11.04 11.33
CA THR A 58 -10.68 -10.20 11.55
C THR A 58 -10.89 -8.87 10.83
N ARG A 59 -11.54 -7.95 11.53
CA ARG A 59 -11.89 -6.58 11.12
C ARG A 59 -10.71 -5.59 11.08
N ALA A 60 -9.47 -6.05 10.96
CA ALA A 60 -8.31 -5.18 11.14
C ALA A 60 -7.52 -5.04 9.85
N ALA A 61 -7.45 -3.79 9.37
CA ALA A 61 -6.71 -3.28 8.22
C ALA A 61 -7.15 -3.80 6.84
N LYS A 62 -7.43 -2.86 5.93
CA LYS A 62 -7.61 -3.17 4.50
C LYS A 62 -6.24 -3.53 3.94
N PHE A 63 -6.03 -4.80 3.61
CA PHE A 63 -4.79 -5.25 2.98
C PHE A 63 -5.00 -5.29 1.48
N TYR A 64 -4.43 -4.31 0.79
CA TYR A 64 -4.39 -4.33 -0.65
C TYR A 64 -3.08 -5.01 -1.10
N ARG A 65 -3.06 -5.59 -2.30
CA ARG A 65 -1.90 -6.25 -2.93
C ARG A 65 -0.85 -5.24 -3.41
N LEU A 66 -0.32 -4.44 -2.48
CA LEU A 66 0.42 -3.22 -2.80
C LEU A 66 1.90 -3.30 -2.46
N TYR A 67 2.29 -4.21 -1.59
CA TYR A 67 3.58 -4.18 -0.93
C TYR A 67 4.39 -5.40 -1.31
N ALA A 68 5.62 -5.17 -1.76
CA ALA A 68 6.55 -6.24 -2.12
C ALA A 68 7.19 -6.87 -0.87
N THR A 69 7.30 -6.11 0.23
CA THR A 69 7.97 -6.55 1.45
C THR A 69 7.18 -6.22 2.73
N LEU A 70 7.54 -6.88 3.84
CA LEU A 70 6.91 -6.66 5.14
C LEU A 70 7.18 -5.25 5.65
N GLN A 71 8.41 -4.75 5.50
CA GLN A 71 8.76 -3.39 5.89
C GLN A 71 7.88 -2.36 5.17
N ASP A 72 7.78 -2.47 3.83
CA ASP A 72 6.91 -1.60 3.03
C ASP A 72 5.48 -1.66 3.53
N MET A 73 4.96 -2.86 3.74
CA MET A 73 3.60 -3.04 4.20
C MET A 73 3.36 -2.35 5.55
N LEU A 74 4.23 -2.57 6.54
CA LEU A 74 4.06 -2.02 7.88
C LEU A 74 4.16 -0.49 7.87
N PHE A 75 5.21 0.06 7.26
CA PHE A 75 5.43 1.49 7.24
C PHE A 75 4.38 2.21 6.40
N ALA A 76 4.05 1.70 5.22
CA ALA A 76 3.07 2.34 4.36
C ALA A 76 1.67 2.28 4.97
N SER A 77 1.30 1.16 5.61
CA SER A 77 0.00 1.04 6.29
C SER A 77 -0.08 1.99 7.49
N ALA A 78 0.97 2.02 8.33
CA ALA A 78 1.02 2.93 9.46
C ALA A 78 0.96 4.40 9.00
N PHE A 79 1.75 4.77 8.00
CA PHE A 79 1.73 6.13 7.45
C PHE A 79 0.38 6.49 6.81
N ALA A 80 -0.23 5.58 6.05
CA ALA A 80 -1.53 5.81 5.46
C ALA A 80 -2.60 6.08 6.53
N ILE A 81 -2.66 5.25 7.58
CA ILE A 81 -3.65 5.36 8.66
C ILE A 81 -3.36 6.58 9.54
N ASP A 82 -2.16 6.64 10.12
CA ASP A 82 -1.84 7.60 11.18
C ASP A 82 -1.58 9.00 10.64
N ARG A 83 -1.19 9.12 9.37
CA ARG A 83 -0.83 10.41 8.77
C ARG A 83 -1.78 10.87 7.69
N VAL A 84 -2.10 10.03 6.70
CA VAL A 84 -2.89 10.45 5.54
C VAL A 84 -4.38 10.47 5.88
N GLU A 85 -4.93 9.36 6.38
CA GLU A 85 -6.36 9.23 6.75
C GLU A 85 -6.73 10.08 7.97
N ALA A 86 -5.77 10.40 8.84
CA ALA A 86 -5.97 11.32 9.95
C ALA A 86 -6.19 12.79 9.52
N MET A 87 -5.86 13.15 8.27
CA MET A 87 -6.08 14.50 7.74
C MET A 87 -7.55 14.72 7.36
N LYS A 88 -7.98 15.98 7.35
CA LYS A 88 -9.40 16.32 7.15
C LYS A 88 -9.95 15.99 5.77
N LEU A 89 -9.10 16.02 4.74
CA LEU A 89 -9.48 15.80 3.35
C LEU A 89 -8.55 14.76 2.74
N ASN A 90 -9.12 13.84 1.98
CA ASN A 90 -8.38 12.84 1.24
C ASN A 90 -8.77 12.81 -0.23
N ALA A 91 -7.81 12.52 -1.09
CA ALA A 91 -8.02 12.29 -2.51
C ALA A 91 -7.14 11.14 -3.00
N HIS A 92 -7.70 10.28 -3.86
CA HIS A 92 -7.00 9.14 -4.43
C HIS A 92 -6.73 9.37 -5.91
N PHE A 93 -5.56 8.93 -6.37
CA PHE A 93 -5.07 9.14 -7.73
C PHE A 93 -4.42 7.87 -8.27
N THR A 94 -4.48 7.70 -9.58
CA THR A 94 -3.61 6.79 -10.32
C THR A 94 -2.73 7.63 -11.24
N LEU A 95 -1.43 7.38 -11.17
CA LEU A 95 -0.47 7.96 -12.11
C LEU A 95 -0.70 7.32 -13.48
N ALA A 96 -0.78 8.14 -14.53
CA ALA A 96 -0.66 7.65 -15.89
C ALA A 96 0.80 7.25 -16.15
N VAL A 97 1.19 6.02 -15.78
CA VAL A 97 2.60 5.55 -15.81
C VAL A 97 3.09 5.20 -17.22
N ASP A 98 2.41 5.67 -18.27
CA ASP A 98 2.79 5.33 -19.65
C ASP A 98 4.08 6.06 -20.08
N GLU A 99 4.58 7.01 -19.28
CA GLU A 99 5.83 7.73 -19.52
C GLU A 99 6.93 7.38 -18.50
N PRO A 100 8.13 6.95 -18.95
CA PRO A 100 9.31 6.82 -18.11
C PRO A 100 9.63 8.14 -17.37
N GLY A 101 10.02 8.05 -16.09
CA GLY A 101 10.40 9.24 -15.31
C GLY A 101 9.23 9.96 -14.62
N THR A 102 7.99 9.49 -14.78
CA THR A 102 6.81 10.11 -14.15
C THR A 102 6.86 10.09 -12.63
N GLU A 103 7.44 9.03 -12.06
CA GLU A 103 7.61 8.88 -10.62
C GLU A 103 8.64 9.89 -10.05
N GLU A 104 9.77 10.06 -10.72
CA GLU A 104 10.79 11.04 -10.34
C GLU A 104 10.26 12.47 -10.46
N ARG A 105 9.55 12.78 -11.55
CA ARG A 105 8.90 14.08 -11.73
C ARG A 105 7.89 14.35 -10.61
N PHE A 106 7.09 13.35 -10.25
CA PHE A 106 6.14 13.48 -9.15
C PHE A 106 6.84 13.71 -7.80
N ALA A 107 7.92 12.96 -7.52
CA ALA A 107 8.73 13.16 -6.33
C ALA A 107 9.34 14.57 -6.27
N ASP A 108 9.83 15.09 -7.40
CA ASP A 108 10.40 16.42 -7.49
C ASP A 108 9.37 17.52 -7.23
N VAL A 109 8.14 17.37 -7.75
CA VAL A 109 7.03 18.28 -7.46
C VAL A 109 6.71 18.30 -5.97
N LEU A 110 6.64 17.14 -5.33
CA LEU A 110 6.39 17.04 -3.89
C LEU A 110 7.50 17.73 -3.08
N ARG A 111 8.76 17.54 -3.46
CA ARG A 111 9.91 18.20 -2.82
C ARG A 111 9.86 19.72 -3.00
N GLN A 112 9.50 20.21 -4.19
CA GLN A 112 9.33 21.66 -4.45
C GLN A 112 8.21 22.28 -3.61
N LEU A 113 7.19 21.49 -3.27
CA LEU A 113 6.13 21.88 -2.35
C LEU A 113 6.52 21.80 -0.86
N GLY A 114 7.75 21.43 -0.55
CA GLY A 114 8.28 21.32 0.81
C GLY A 114 8.05 19.96 1.47
N ALA A 115 7.55 18.95 0.73
CA ALA A 115 7.39 17.61 1.28
C ALA A 115 8.73 16.89 1.39
N THR A 116 8.93 16.21 2.52
CA THR A 116 10.12 15.40 2.78
C THR A 116 9.78 13.93 2.59
N SER A 117 10.67 13.18 1.92
CA SER A 117 10.52 11.73 1.76
C SER A 117 10.73 11.02 3.10
N VAL A 118 9.91 10.03 3.37
CA VAL A 118 10.04 9.10 4.51
C VAL A 118 10.98 7.95 4.08
N PRO A 119 12.15 7.77 4.71
CA PRO A 119 13.23 6.91 4.20
C PRO A 119 13.02 5.39 4.38
N GLU A 120 11.97 4.96 5.09
CA GLU A 120 11.77 3.56 5.48
C GLU A 120 11.06 2.68 4.44
N LEU A 121 10.76 3.21 3.24
CA LEU A 121 10.07 2.45 2.19
C LEU A 121 11.02 2.09 1.04
N THR A 122 10.88 0.87 0.51
CA THR A 122 11.56 0.41 -0.70
C THR A 122 11.01 1.10 -1.94
N GLY A 123 11.63 0.92 -3.11
CA GLY A 123 11.17 1.52 -4.37
C GLY A 123 9.74 1.14 -4.82
N HIS A 124 9.03 0.26 -4.11
CA HIS A 124 7.64 -0.12 -4.39
C HIS A 124 6.59 0.75 -3.69
N ALA A 125 6.97 1.46 -2.61
CA ALA A 125 6.11 2.38 -1.90
C ALA A 125 6.89 3.65 -1.56
N ARG A 126 6.21 4.80 -1.50
CA ARG A 126 6.82 6.07 -1.12
C ARG A 126 5.86 6.85 -0.26
N ALA A 127 6.40 7.56 0.71
CA ALA A 127 5.65 8.43 1.59
C ALA A 127 6.35 9.78 1.68
N TYR A 128 5.56 10.85 1.66
CA TYR A 128 6.02 12.22 1.72
C TYR A 128 5.17 13.01 2.71
N ASP A 129 5.80 13.83 3.54
CA ASP A 129 5.12 14.66 4.53
C ASP A 129 5.62 16.11 4.45
N ALA A 130 4.69 17.07 4.47
CA ALA A 130 4.94 18.50 4.49
C ALA A 130 4.31 19.22 5.71
N GLY A 131 3.73 18.48 6.66
CA GLY A 131 3.02 19.04 7.81
C GLY A 131 1.54 19.32 7.53
N ASP A 132 1.23 20.10 6.49
CA ASP A 132 -0.15 20.46 6.10
C ASP A 132 -0.76 19.54 5.03
N PHE A 133 0.07 18.73 4.37
CA PHE A 133 -0.34 17.65 3.50
C PHE A 133 0.64 16.47 3.57
N ALA A 134 0.16 15.30 3.22
CA ALA A 134 0.96 14.08 3.12
C ALA A 134 0.51 13.25 1.92
N VAL A 135 1.46 12.55 1.30
CA VAL A 135 1.21 11.69 0.15
C VAL A 135 1.81 10.32 0.43
N HIS A 136 0.99 9.29 0.27
CA HIS A 136 1.46 7.91 0.18
C HIS A 136 1.20 7.39 -1.23
N SER A 137 2.21 6.83 -1.88
CA SER A 137 2.08 6.21 -3.20
C SER A 137 2.68 4.83 -3.22
N TYR A 138 2.12 3.93 -4.02
CA TYR A 138 2.60 2.56 -4.18
C TYR A 138 2.43 2.10 -5.62
N ARG A 139 3.25 1.14 -6.05
CA ARG A 139 3.13 0.50 -7.35
C ARG A 139 2.27 -0.76 -7.22
N SER A 140 1.06 -0.71 -7.80
CA SER A 140 0.14 -1.85 -7.86
C SER A 140 0.80 -3.05 -8.54
N LEU A 141 0.75 -4.21 -7.89
CA LEU A 141 1.34 -5.44 -8.42
C LEU A 141 0.48 -6.07 -9.53
N ASP A 142 -0.80 -5.68 -9.65
CA ASP A 142 -1.73 -6.24 -10.63
C ASP A 142 -1.56 -5.67 -12.03
N ASP A 143 -1.42 -4.35 -12.11
CA ASP A 143 -1.35 -3.59 -13.37
C ASP A 143 -0.04 -2.80 -13.51
N GLY A 144 0.85 -2.87 -12.53
CA GLY A 144 2.11 -2.13 -12.50
C GLY A 144 1.95 -0.61 -12.35
N ARG A 145 0.71 -0.11 -12.17
CA ARG A 145 0.41 1.32 -12.12
C ARG A 145 0.68 1.88 -10.73
N TRP A 146 1.20 3.10 -10.68
CA TRP A 146 1.36 3.81 -9.44
C TRP A 146 0.03 4.40 -9.01
N ARG A 147 -0.31 4.22 -7.74
CA ARG A 147 -1.48 4.80 -7.10
C ARG A 147 -1.00 5.66 -5.95
N ALA A 148 -1.69 6.75 -5.69
CA ALA A 148 -1.35 7.69 -4.63
C ALA A 148 -2.60 8.10 -3.85
N THR A 149 -2.44 8.27 -2.55
CA THR A 149 -3.42 8.91 -1.68
C THR A 149 -2.81 10.17 -1.10
N LEU A 150 -3.48 11.29 -1.32
CA LEU A 150 -3.16 12.59 -0.77
C LEU A 150 -4.07 12.85 0.43
N GLY A 151 -3.48 13.25 1.55
CA GLY A 151 -4.17 13.86 2.68
C GLY A 151 -3.83 15.35 2.74
N CYS A 152 -4.78 16.20 3.10
CA CYS A 152 -4.54 17.61 3.37
C CYS A 152 -5.58 18.17 4.35
N ASP A 153 -5.17 19.12 5.19
CA ASP A 153 -6.07 19.73 6.17
C ASP A 153 -6.86 20.94 5.66
N ASP A 154 -6.41 21.55 4.55
CA ASP A 154 -7.01 22.76 3.99
C ASP A 154 -7.63 22.52 2.61
N LYS A 155 -8.86 22.99 2.43
CA LYS A 155 -9.63 22.77 1.20
C LYS A 155 -9.05 23.50 -0.01
N ARG A 156 -8.52 24.72 0.18
CA ARG A 156 -7.93 25.50 -0.92
C ARG A 156 -6.60 24.87 -1.35
N ARG A 157 -5.81 24.43 -0.37
CA ARG A 157 -4.56 23.68 -0.60
C ARG A 157 -4.82 22.37 -1.30
N MET A 158 -5.81 21.59 -0.85
CA MET A 158 -6.23 20.35 -1.52
C MET A 158 -6.60 20.60 -2.99
N GLY A 159 -7.41 21.63 -3.28
CA GLY A 159 -7.76 21.98 -4.67
C GLY A 159 -6.53 22.28 -5.53
N HIS A 160 -5.60 23.09 -5.03
CA HIS A 160 -4.36 23.41 -5.72
C HIS A 160 -3.47 22.19 -5.95
N LEU A 161 -3.35 21.30 -4.95
CA LEU A 161 -2.57 20.06 -5.08
C LEU A 161 -3.18 19.11 -6.11
N CYS A 162 -4.52 18.98 -6.13
CA CYS A 162 -5.22 18.17 -7.14
C CYS A 162 -4.98 18.70 -8.57
N GLU A 163 -5.05 20.02 -8.77
CA GLU A 163 -4.79 20.65 -10.06
C GLU A 163 -3.35 20.41 -10.51
N LEU A 164 -2.38 20.68 -9.61
CA LEU A 164 -0.97 20.44 -9.90
C LEU A 164 -0.71 18.98 -10.24
N PHE A 165 -1.29 18.05 -9.50
CA PHE A 165 -1.15 16.63 -9.76
C PHE A 165 -1.73 16.26 -11.14
N ALA A 166 -2.89 16.81 -11.51
CA ALA A 166 -3.47 16.62 -12.83
C ALA A 166 -2.57 17.15 -13.95
N ASP A 167 -1.93 18.31 -13.77
CA ASP A 167 -0.96 18.88 -14.70
C ASP A 167 0.28 17.98 -14.88
N HIS A 168 0.60 17.18 -13.86
CA HIS A 168 1.66 16.19 -13.87
C HIS A 168 1.18 14.77 -14.25
N GLY A 169 -0.01 14.65 -14.86
CA GLY A 169 -0.50 13.39 -15.44
C GLY A 169 -1.15 12.43 -14.43
N LEU A 170 -1.47 12.90 -13.22
CA LEU A 170 -2.23 12.11 -12.25
C LEU A 170 -3.73 12.20 -12.55
N ARG A 171 -4.38 11.05 -12.63
CA ARG A 171 -5.84 10.99 -12.77
C ARG A 171 -6.45 10.72 -11.41
N GLN A 172 -7.23 11.68 -10.92
CA GLN A 172 -8.01 11.46 -9.70
C GLN A 172 -9.01 10.33 -9.92
N ILE A 173 -9.03 9.38 -8.99
CA ILE A 173 -10.07 8.36 -8.94
C ILE A 173 -11.09 8.81 -7.91
N ARG A 174 -12.35 8.90 -8.34
CA ARG A 174 -13.46 8.88 -7.38
C ARG A 174 -13.62 7.44 -6.93
N LEU A 175 -13.23 7.14 -5.69
CA LEU A 175 -13.65 5.90 -5.06
C LEU A 175 -15.18 5.95 -4.86
N PRO A 176 -15.90 4.83 -5.08
CA PRO A 176 -17.33 4.74 -4.84
C PRO A 176 -17.72 5.01 -3.38
#